data_AF-E8R6S0-F1
#
_entry.id   AF-E8R6S0-F1
#
_cell.length_a   1.000
_cell.length_b   1.000
_cell.length_c   1.000
_cell.angle_alpha   90.00
_cell.angle_beta   90.00
_cell.angle_gamma   90.00
#
_symmetry.space_group_name_H-M   'P 1'
#
loop_
_entity.id
_entity.type
_entity.pdbx_description
1 polymer ?
#
loop_
_entity_poly.entity_id
_entity_poly.type
_entity_poly.pdbx_seq_one_letter_code
_entity_poly.pdbx_strand_id
1 'polypeptide(L)'
;MSEPVGLDNPTNPTRRDALKLGVTAATTAAVIGAVSTARAAVCIEPVARRDDEKGNKTATPPKELPRRPLGKTGVEVTILNQGTWRSPALDRLVRYAYAQGIRYYDTAKSYGSEPGLSRWFKAMPEVRKNIFLVTKDSPSEPKQLVEMLDRRLETLQVDWVDLLFVHALGDSSIENGLKWPKSKEFKAVCETIRKSGKAKLVGFSTHHPRRAEIIQAAAEGGFVDAIMLQYSPFLEADSPLNKALDACHARGIGLISMKQVAGFGGQAIYNEVFKRMPELKEKGYTPYQALLHAIWTDERIASVCVSMRNLDQINENVEAARKFRPMDQASLDRLREACIAARPTMCADCDGRCSRAAGTTARLGDLARFHTYHEHHGYRSVARERYAELSPEERDWTGADLIAAREACPRKLDFASILPQVDRNLA
;
A
#
# COMPACT_ATOMS: atom_id res chain seq x y z
N MET A 1 14.31 -44.37 27.17
CA MET A 1 13.57 -44.81 28.38
C MET A 1 12.96 -43.59 29.05
N SER A 2 11.87 -43.75 29.79
CA SER A 2 11.24 -42.71 30.63
C SER A 2 10.50 -41.57 29.92
N GLU A 3 9.40 -41.92 29.27
CA GLU A 3 8.14 -41.16 29.33
C GLU A 3 7.25 -41.76 30.44
N PRO A 4 6.08 -41.20 30.81
CA PRO A 4 5.65 -39.80 30.80
C PRO A 4 4.94 -39.38 32.11
N VAL A 5 4.56 -38.10 32.25
CA VAL A 5 3.38 -37.68 33.06
C VAL A 5 2.66 -36.58 32.28
N GLY A 6 1.36 -36.72 32.06
CA GLY A 6 0.48 -35.66 31.53
C GLY A 6 -0.64 -35.35 32.53
N LEU A 7 -1.48 -34.35 32.24
CA LEU A 7 -2.78 -34.16 32.90
C LEU A 7 -3.70 -33.23 32.06
N ASP A 8 -4.78 -33.83 31.55
CA ASP A 8 -6.16 -33.36 31.35
C ASP A 8 -6.54 -32.01 30.71
N ASN A 9 -7.77 -32.00 30.20
CA ASN A 9 -8.39 -31.00 29.32
C ASN A 9 -9.91 -30.94 29.60
N PRO A 10 -10.54 -29.77 29.81
CA PRO A 10 -11.99 -29.65 29.85
C PRO A 10 -12.60 -28.68 28.81
N THR A 11 -13.20 -29.27 27.78
CA THR A 11 -14.51 -28.92 27.17
C THR A 11 -15.00 -27.46 27.07
N ASN A 12 -15.25 -27.00 25.83
CA ASN A 12 -16.11 -25.84 25.52
C ASN A 12 -17.61 -26.13 25.76
N PRO A 13 -18.38 -25.14 26.27
CA PRO A 13 -19.82 -24.99 26.02
C PRO A 13 -20.09 -24.25 24.69
N THR A 14 -21.32 -24.34 24.15
CA THR A 14 -21.68 -23.79 22.83
C THR A 14 -22.89 -22.83 22.89
N ARG A 15 -23.32 -22.31 21.72
CA ARG A 15 -24.39 -21.30 21.58
C ARG A 15 -25.75 -21.76 22.14
N ARG A 16 -26.08 -21.37 23.37
CA ARG A 16 -27.46 -21.05 23.82
C ARG A 16 -27.42 -20.47 25.24
N ASP A 17 -27.57 -19.15 25.35
CA ASP A 17 -28.24 -18.52 26.50
C ASP A 17 -28.57 -17.07 26.16
N ALA A 18 -29.87 -16.76 26.07
CA ALA A 18 -30.37 -15.41 25.82
C ALA A 18 -31.87 -15.33 26.15
N LEU A 19 -32.23 -14.88 27.36
CA LEU A 19 -33.50 -14.18 27.63
C LEU A 19 -33.59 -13.54 29.02
N LYS A 20 -34.40 -12.46 29.11
CA LYS A 20 -35.10 -11.87 30.27
C LYS A 20 -34.40 -10.80 31.13
N LEU A 21 -35.30 -9.93 31.65
CA LEU A 21 -35.16 -8.87 32.66
C LEU A 21 -34.35 -7.63 32.24
N GLY A 22 -34.85 -6.41 32.43
CA GLY A 22 -36.19 -6.02 32.92
C GLY A 22 -36.45 -4.51 32.78
N VAL A 23 -37.73 -4.12 32.77
CA VAL A 23 -38.17 -2.71 32.69
C VAL A 23 -38.68 -2.24 34.04
N THR A 24 -38.21 -1.10 34.51
CA THR A 24 -38.88 -0.25 35.51
C THR A 24 -38.62 1.23 35.20
N ALA A 25 -39.62 2.07 35.43
CA ALA A 25 -39.53 3.52 35.39
C ALA A 25 -40.19 4.08 36.66
N ALA A 26 -39.73 5.26 37.13
CA ALA A 26 -40.31 5.97 38.27
C ALA A 26 -40.13 7.49 38.12
N THR A 27 -41.09 8.28 38.61
CA THR A 27 -41.20 9.73 38.34
C THR A 27 -41.74 10.52 39.54
N THR A 28 -41.09 11.63 39.89
CA THR A 28 -41.58 12.85 40.60
C THR A 28 -40.47 13.92 40.51
N ALA A 29 -40.63 15.23 40.27
CA ALA A 29 -41.64 16.27 40.53
C ALA A 29 -41.52 16.99 41.90
N ALA A 30 -41.82 18.28 42.11
CA ALA A 30 -41.75 19.52 41.27
C ALA A 30 -42.21 20.77 42.10
N VAL A 31 -41.42 21.85 42.20
CA VAL A 31 -41.76 23.17 42.83
C VAL A 31 -40.83 24.27 42.25
N ILE A 32 -41.09 25.59 42.30
CA ILE A 32 -42.11 26.45 41.63
C ILE A 32 -41.76 27.93 41.97
N GLY A 33 -41.90 28.85 41.00
CA GLY A 33 -41.93 30.32 41.21
C GLY A 33 -40.62 31.08 40.96
N ALA A 34 -40.63 32.34 40.50
CA ALA A 34 -41.74 33.15 39.96
C ALA A 34 -41.22 34.36 39.13
N VAL A 35 -42.01 34.80 38.12
CA VAL A 35 -42.30 36.20 37.67
C VAL A 35 -41.13 37.22 37.59
N SER A 36 -40.97 38.11 36.60
CA SER A 36 -41.48 38.41 35.23
C SER A 36 -40.67 39.67 34.79
N THR A 37 -40.65 40.24 33.59
CA THR A 37 -41.51 40.24 32.38
C THR A 37 -40.60 40.01 31.14
N ALA A 38 -40.87 40.34 29.86
CA ALA A 38 -41.92 41.11 29.18
C ALA A 38 -42.21 40.54 27.77
N ARG A 39 -42.69 41.36 26.82
CA ARG A 39 -43.05 40.93 25.46
C ARG A 39 -42.68 41.93 24.37
N ALA A 40 -42.36 41.39 23.20
CA ALA A 40 -42.91 41.86 21.92
C ALA A 40 -43.56 40.64 21.23
N ALA A 41 -44.64 40.83 20.48
CA ALA A 41 -45.38 39.76 19.83
C ALA A 41 -45.83 40.18 18.42
N VAL A 42 -45.76 39.25 17.47
CA VAL A 42 -46.34 39.36 16.13
C VAL A 42 -47.05 38.03 15.82
N CYS A 43 -48.18 38.11 15.12
CA CYS A 43 -49.08 36.97 14.91
C CYS A 43 -48.55 35.94 13.91
N ILE A 44 -49.10 34.73 13.98
CA ILE A 44 -48.83 33.63 13.04
C ILE A 44 -49.95 33.61 12.00
N GLU A 45 -49.60 33.65 10.71
CA GLU A 45 -50.50 33.31 9.61
C GLU A 45 -50.12 31.95 8.97
N PRO A 46 -51.09 31.15 8.50
CA PRO A 46 -50.82 29.82 7.97
C PRO A 46 -50.38 29.85 6.50
N VAL A 47 -49.12 29.50 6.23
CA VAL A 47 -48.65 29.26 4.86
C VAL A 47 -49.25 27.95 4.33
N ALA A 48 -50.26 28.08 3.48
CA ALA A 48 -50.78 26.97 2.68
C ALA A 48 -49.74 26.49 1.65
N ARG A 49 -49.88 25.24 1.19
CA ARG A 49 -48.93 24.60 0.26
C ARG A 49 -48.76 25.37 -1.05
N ARG A 50 -47.53 25.36 -1.56
CA ARG A 50 -47.24 25.39 -3.00
C ARG A 50 -46.40 24.15 -3.32
N ASP A 51 -46.56 23.63 -4.52
CA ASP A 51 -45.96 22.36 -4.93
C ASP A 51 -44.54 22.58 -5.48
N ASP A 52 -43.53 22.18 -4.72
CA ASP A 52 -42.13 22.15 -5.19
C ASP A 52 -41.80 20.80 -5.85
N GLU A 53 -41.57 20.81 -7.16
CA GLU A 53 -41.20 19.62 -7.92
C GLU A 53 -39.79 19.10 -7.59
N LYS A 54 -39.70 17.78 -7.33
CA LYS A 54 -38.58 16.87 -7.69
C LYS A 54 -37.14 17.43 -7.60
N GLY A 55 -36.82 18.15 -6.54
CA GLY A 55 -35.46 18.64 -6.24
C GLY A 55 -34.48 17.59 -5.69
N ASN A 56 -34.42 16.37 -6.24
CA ASN A 56 -33.44 15.37 -5.81
C ASN A 56 -32.03 15.81 -6.23
N LYS A 57 -31.31 16.47 -5.31
CA LYS A 57 -29.90 16.85 -5.47
C LYS A 57 -29.03 15.60 -5.45
N THR A 58 -28.98 14.92 -6.59
CA THR A 58 -28.00 13.88 -6.87
C THR A 58 -26.60 14.43 -6.57
N ALA A 59 -25.94 13.84 -5.56
CA ALA A 59 -24.56 14.15 -5.28
C ALA A 59 -23.76 13.91 -6.56
N THR A 60 -23.02 14.92 -7.04
CA THR A 60 -22.26 14.83 -8.29
C THR A 60 -21.43 13.55 -8.25
N PRO A 61 -21.60 12.63 -9.22
CA PRO A 61 -20.92 11.34 -9.15
C PRO A 61 -19.41 11.58 -9.06
N PRO A 62 -18.67 10.84 -8.20
CA PRO A 62 -17.24 11.02 -8.04
C PRO A 62 -16.56 11.03 -9.40
N LYS A 63 -15.89 12.14 -9.75
CA LYS A 63 -15.09 12.21 -10.98
C LYS A 63 -14.05 11.09 -10.91
N GLU A 64 -14.26 10.05 -11.72
CA GLU A 64 -13.40 8.87 -11.69
C GLU A 64 -11.95 9.29 -11.95
N LEU A 65 -11.03 8.65 -11.23
CA LEU A 65 -9.62 8.85 -11.51
C LEU A 65 -9.29 8.22 -12.87
N PRO A 66 -8.26 8.73 -13.58
CA PRO A 66 -7.78 8.07 -14.80
C PRO A 66 -7.50 6.59 -14.53
N ARG A 67 -7.80 5.76 -15.53
CA ARG A 67 -7.56 4.33 -15.50
C ARG A 67 -6.48 3.94 -16.52
N ARG A 68 -5.89 2.76 -16.32
CA ARG A 68 -5.00 2.09 -17.27
C ARG A 68 -5.34 0.59 -17.31
N PRO A 69 -5.07 -0.08 -18.45
CA PRO A 69 -5.18 -1.53 -18.53
C PRO A 69 -4.13 -2.18 -17.63
N LEU A 70 -4.55 -3.14 -16.80
CA LEU A 70 -3.65 -3.97 -16.02
C LEU A 70 -3.01 -5.04 -16.92
N GLY A 71 -2.10 -4.62 -17.80
CA GLY A 71 -1.53 -5.47 -18.84
C GLY A 71 -2.62 -6.01 -19.79
N LYS A 72 -2.50 -7.28 -20.21
CA LYS A 72 -3.47 -7.93 -21.11
C LYS A 72 -4.67 -8.58 -20.38
N THR A 73 -4.88 -8.29 -19.10
CA THR A 73 -5.90 -8.96 -18.27
C THR A 73 -7.35 -8.56 -18.59
N GLY A 74 -7.56 -7.51 -19.40
CA GLY A 74 -8.88 -6.96 -19.70
C GLY A 74 -9.49 -6.11 -18.57
N VAL A 75 -8.72 -5.78 -17.52
CA VAL A 75 -9.19 -5.01 -16.37
C VAL A 75 -8.59 -3.60 -16.36
N GLU A 76 -9.47 -2.59 -16.33
CA GLU A 76 -9.11 -1.17 -16.19
C GLU A 76 -9.05 -0.74 -14.71
N VAL A 77 -7.83 -0.52 -14.20
CA VAL A 77 -7.57 -0.11 -12.81
C VAL A 77 -7.28 1.39 -12.70
N THR A 78 -7.63 2.02 -11.57
CA THR A 78 -7.28 3.43 -11.33
C THR A 78 -5.76 3.60 -11.17
N ILE A 79 -5.18 4.63 -11.79
CA ILE A 79 -3.72 4.86 -11.78
C ILE A 79 -3.16 5.09 -10.36
N LEU A 80 -4.00 5.54 -9.43
CA LEU A 80 -3.76 5.54 -8.00
C LEU A 80 -4.54 4.38 -7.34
N ASN A 81 -3.90 3.65 -6.43
CA ASN A 81 -4.58 2.68 -5.57
C ASN A 81 -4.30 2.93 -4.08
N GLN A 82 -5.30 2.60 -3.24
CA GLN A 82 -5.24 2.76 -1.80
C GLN A 82 -4.64 1.50 -1.18
N GLY A 83 -3.37 1.60 -0.76
CA GLY A 83 -2.76 0.63 0.14
C GLY A 83 -3.42 0.71 1.52
N THR A 84 -3.79 -0.43 2.09
CA THR A 84 -4.46 -0.50 3.39
C THR A 84 -3.55 -1.13 4.44
N TRP A 85 -2.54 -0.38 4.92
CA TRP A 85 -1.82 -0.79 6.14
C TRP A 85 -2.72 -0.59 7.38
N ARG A 86 -2.47 -1.35 8.47
CA ARG A 86 -3.19 -1.21 9.75
C ARG A 86 -3.23 0.24 10.23
N SER A 87 -4.44 0.75 10.43
CA SER A 87 -4.75 2.08 10.96
C SER A 87 -6.08 2.04 11.72
N PRO A 88 -6.20 2.66 12.91
CA PRO A 88 -7.48 2.78 13.61
C PRO A 88 -8.56 3.47 12.77
N ALA A 89 -8.16 4.41 11.90
CA ALA A 89 -9.04 5.18 11.04
C ALA A 89 -9.35 4.50 9.68
N LEU A 90 -8.89 3.26 9.45
CA LEU A 90 -8.89 2.64 8.12
C LEU A 90 -10.26 2.66 7.42
N ASP A 91 -11.34 2.33 8.13
CA ASP A 91 -12.71 2.32 7.57
C ASP A 91 -13.12 3.70 7.00
N ARG A 92 -12.82 4.78 7.73
CA ARG A 92 -13.03 6.17 7.27
C ARG A 92 -12.16 6.49 6.04
N LEU A 93 -10.91 6.05 6.03
CA LEU A 93 -9.97 6.30 4.93
C LEU A 93 -10.41 5.60 3.64
N VAL A 94 -10.78 4.32 3.69
CA VAL A 94 -11.19 3.57 2.49
C VAL A 94 -12.51 4.08 1.89
N ARG A 95 -13.48 4.45 2.74
CA ARG A 95 -14.72 5.12 2.32
C ARG A 95 -14.45 6.48 1.67
N TYR A 96 -13.55 7.28 2.23
CA TYR A 96 -13.21 8.60 1.67
C TYR A 96 -12.46 8.48 0.34
N ALA A 97 -11.50 7.55 0.23
CA ALA A 97 -10.84 7.19 -1.02
C ALA A 97 -11.86 6.79 -2.11
N TYR A 98 -12.91 6.04 -1.75
CA TYR A 98 -13.96 5.60 -2.67
C TYR A 98 -14.82 6.77 -3.14
N ALA A 99 -15.21 7.66 -2.21
CA ALA A 99 -15.91 8.90 -2.50
C ALA A 99 -15.09 9.87 -3.38
N GLN A 100 -13.75 9.79 -3.33
CA GLN A 100 -12.85 10.53 -4.21
C GLN A 100 -12.57 9.86 -5.57
N GLY A 101 -13.15 8.69 -5.84
CA GLY A 101 -13.04 8.00 -7.13
C GLY A 101 -11.94 6.95 -7.24
N ILE A 102 -11.24 6.60 -6.15
CA ILE A 102 -10.34 5.43 -6.15
C ILE A 102 -11.18 4.15 -6.28
N ARG A 103 -10.71 3.20 -7.09
CA ARG A 103 -11.37 1.90 -7.30
C ARG A 103 -10.48 0.69 -7.02
N TYR A 104 -9.16 0.85 -7.01
CA TYR A 104 -8.21 -0.20 -6.62
C TYR A 104 -7.86 -0.08 -5.12
N TYR A 105 -8.12 -1.15 -4.36
CA TYR A 105 -7.74 -1.32 -2.95
C TYR A 105 -6.78 -2.48 -2.75
N ASP A 106 -5.69 -2.25 -2.01
CA ASP A 106 -4.60 -3.21 -1.82
C ASP A 106 -4.39 -3.56 -0.33
N THR A 107 -4.66 -4.81 0.02
CA THR A 107 -4.49 -5.37 1.38
C THR A 107 -3.56 -6.58 1.40
N ALA A 108 -3.32 -7.15 2.57
CA ALA A 108 -2.66 -8.43 2.79
C ALA A 108 -2.93 -8.93 4.23
N LYS A 109 -2.83 -10.24 4.45
CA LYS A 109 -2.88 -10.86 5.79
C LYS A 109 -1.97 -10.15 6.81
N SER A 110 -0.70 -9.94 6.44
CA SER A 110 0.31 -9.33 7.31
C SER A 110 0.13 -7.82 7.53
N TYR A 111 -0.81 -7.17 6.85
CA TYR A 111 -1.16 -5.77 7.11
C TYR A 111 -2.18 -5.63 8.26
N GLY A 112 -2.87 -6.71 8.67
CA GLY A 112 -3.86 -6.71 9.75
C GLY A 112 -5.12 -5.89 9.46
N SER A 113 -5.37 -5.55 8.20
CA SER A 113 -6.37 -4.58 7.74
C SER A 113 -7.61 -5.19 7.08
N GLU A 114 -7.55 -6.47 6.71
CA GLU A 114 -8.68 -7.22 6.14
C GLU A 114 -9.97 -7.16 6.99
N PRO A 115 -9.92 -7.25 8.35
CA PRO A 115 -11.13 -7.06 9.18
C PRO A 115 -11.70 -5.63 9.13
N GLY A 116 -10.89 -4.64 8.75
CA GLY A 116 -11.34 -3.26 8.52
C GLY A 116 -12.08 -3.11 7.21
N LEU A 117 -11.57 -3.73 6.13
CA LEU A 117 -12.26 -3.83 4.85
C LEU A 117 -13.58 -4.61 4.97
N SER A 118 -13.59 -5.71 5.75
CA SER A 118 -14.82 -6.48 6.03
C SER A 118 -15.91 -5.63 6.69
N ARG A 119 -15.56 -4.73 7.64
CA ARG A 119 -16.53 -3.80 8.24
C ARG A 119 -17.07 -2.78 7.24
N TRP A 120 -16.25 -2.33 6.30
CA TRP A 120 -16.71 -1.46 5.21
C TRP A 120 -17.69 -2.20 4.30
N PHE A 121 -17.34 -3.40 3.81
CA PHE A 121 -18.20 -4.19 2.91
C PHE A 121 -19.53 -4.59 3.55
N LYS A 122 -19.56 -4.91 4.85
CA LYS A 122 -20.81 -5.16 5.59
C LYS A 122 -21.74 -3.95 5.66
N ALA A 123 -21.16 -2.75 5.74
CA ALA A 123 -21.91 -1.49 5.82
C ALA A 123 -22.27 -0.93 4.43
N MET A 124 -21.62 -1.40 3.37
CA MET A 124 -21.82 -0.96 1.98
C MET A 124 -21.57 -2.14 1.00
N PRO A 125 -22.45 -3.16 0.96
CA PRO A 125 -22.21 -4.37 0.17
C PRO A 125 -22.08 -4.10 -1.34
N GLU A 126 -22.76 -3.06 -1.82
CA GLU A 126 -22.75 -2.63 -3.22
C GLU A 126 -21.38 -2.08 -3.69
N VAL A 127 -20.49 -1.72 -2.77
CA VAL A 127 -19.11 -1.31 -3.07
C VAL A 127 -18.31 -2.47 -3.67
N ARG A 128 -18.50 -3.72 -3.19
CA ARG A 128 -17.58 -4.82 -3.55
C ARG A 128 -17.49 -5.04 -5.05
N LYS A 129 -18.64 -5.00 -5.76
CA LYS A 129 -18.71 -5.13 -7.22
C LYS A 129 -18.15 -3.93 -8.01
N ASN A 130 -17.90 -2.80 -7.35
CA ASN A 130 -17.42 -1.56 -7.97
C ASN A 130 -15.90 -1.36 -7.80
N ILE A 131 -15.23 -2.19 -6.99
CA ILE A 131 -13.79 -2.05 -6.70
C ILE A 131 -12.97 -3.24 -7.21
N PHE A 132 -11.72 -2.98 -7.55
CA PHE A 132 -10.68 -3.98 -7.75
C PHE A 132 -9.97 -4.22 -6.41
N LEU A 133 -10.26 -5.35 -5.78
CA LEU A 133 -9.78 -5.73 -4.45
C LEU A 133 -8.64 -6.73 -4.57
N VAL A 134 -7.51 -6.41 -3.93
CA VAL A 134 -6.29 -7.22 -3.95
C VAL A 134 -5.88 -7.64 -2.55
N THR A 135 -5.56 -8.91 -2.36
CA THR A 135 -4.97 -9.43 -1.12
C THR A 135 -3.73 -10.29 -1.38
N LYS A 136 -2.99 -10.61 -0.32
CA LYS A 136 -1.73 -11.35 -0.35
C LYS A 136 -1.56 -12.24 0.89
N ASP A 137 -0.93 -13.40 0.71
CA ASP A 137 -0.36 -14.23 1.78
C ASP A 137 1.05 -14.68 1.37
N SER A 138 1.83 -15.23 2.30
CA SER A 138 3.20 -15.70 2.13
C SER A 138 3.27 -17.24 2.23
N PRO A 139 2.94 -17.98 1.16
CA PRO A 139 3.15 -19.42 1.10
C PRO A 139 4.63 -19.80 1.11
N SER A 140 4.96 -20.92 1.75
CA SER A 140 6.26 -21.60 1.64
C SER A 140 6.33 -22.53 0.43
N GLU A 141 5.16 -22.98 -0.07
CA GLU A 141 5.01 -23.81 -1.26
C GLU A 141 3.83 -23.33 -2.12
N PRO A 142 3.90 -23.37 -3.47
CA PRO A 142 2.83 -22.91 -4.36
C PRO A 142 1.43 -23.43 -3.98
N LYS A 143 1.32 -24.72 -3.68
CA LYS A 143 0.03 -25.40 -3.38
C LYS A 143 -0.74 -24.77 -2.20
N GLN A 144 -0.04 -24.17 -1.24
CA GLN A 144 -0.66 -23.54 -0.06
C GLN A 144 -1.52 -22.32 -0.42
N LEU A 145 -1.26 -21.67 -1.57
CA LEU A 145 -1.93 -20.44 -1.98
C LEU A 145 -3.45 -20.61 -2.15
N VAL A 146 -3.93 -21.82 -2.47
CA VAL A 146 -5.36 -22.14 -2.61
C VAL A 146 -6.08 -22.06 -1.25
N GLU A 147 -5.55 -22.75 -0.24
CA GLU A 147 -6.10 -22.74 1.13
C GLU A 147 -5.85 -21.39 1.83
N MET A 148 -4.78 -20.68 1.47
CA MET A 148 -4.55 -19.31 1.91
C MET A 148 -5.61 -18.34 1.36
N LEU A 149 -5.98 -18.44 0.09
CA LEU A 149 -7.05 -17.63 -0.51
C LEU A 149 -8.38 -17.78 0.23
N ASP A 150 -8.78 -19.02 0.53
CA ASP A 150 -10.04 -19.30 1.25
C ASP A 150 -10.09 -18.59 2.61
N ARG A 151 -8.98 -18.61 3.37
CA ARG A 151 -8.85 -17.87 4.63
C ARG A 151 -8.83 -16.34 4.46
N ARG A 152 -8.36 -15.81 3.31
CA ARG A 152 -8.48 -14.36 3.02
C ARG A 152 -9.93 -13.99 2.75
N LEU A 153 -10.66 -14.79 1.96
CA LEU A 153 -12.09 -14.58 1.68
C LEU A 153 -12.93 -14.65 2.96
N GLU A 154 -12.65 -15.60 3.85
CA GLU A 154 -13.29 -15.67 5.18
C GLU A 154 -12.97 -14.44 6.04
N THR A 155 -11.71 -13.96 6.05
CA THR A 155 -11.31 -12.77 6.83
C THR A 155 -11.97 -11.49 6.29
N LEU A 156 -12.08 -11.36 4.97
CA LEU A 156 -12.70 -10.22 4.28
C LEU A 156 -14.23 -10.29 4.28
N GLN A 157 -14.80 -11.50 4.33
CA GLN A 157 -16.22 -11.83 4.17
C GLN A 157 -16.76 -11.37 2.80
N VAL A 158 -16.11 -11.86 1.75
CA VAL A 158 -16.46 -11.65 0.32
C VAL A 158 -16.22 -12.96 -0.45
N ASP A 159 -16.98 -13.22 -1.51
CA ASP A 159 -16.91 -14.49 -2.24
C ASP A 159 -15.74 -14.55 -3.26
N TRP A 160 -15.16 -13.39 -3.60
CA TRP A 160 -13.96 -13.30 -4.46
C TRP A 160 -13.10 -12.07 -4.16
N VAL A 161 -11.81 -12.18 -4.48
CA VAL A 161 -10.90 -11.05 -4.76
C VAL A 161 -10.66 -10.94 -6.26
N ASP A 162 -10.21 -9.78 -6.74
CA ASP A 162 -9.96 -9.60 -8.18
C ASP A 162 -8.53 -10.01 -8.55
N LEU A 163 -7.58 -9.84 -7.64
CA LEU A 163 -6.20 -10.31 -7.78
C LEU A 163 -5.66 -10.84 -6.44
N LEU A 164 -5.00 -12.00 -6.50
CA LEU A 164 -4.26 -12.58 -5.38
C LEU A 164 -2.75 -12.54 -5.67
N PHE A 165 -1.96 -12.04 -4.73
CA PHE A 165 -0.50 -12.07 -4.81
C PHE A 165 0.14 -13.06 -3.82
N VAL A 166 1.18 -13.75 -4.27
CA VAL A 166 2.25 -14.20 -3.36
C VAL A 166 2.98 -12.96 -2.82
N HIS A 167 2.99 -12.78 -1.50
CA HIS A 167 3.50 -11.57 -0.88
C HIS A 167 5.03 -11.61 -0.71
N ALA A 168 5.73 -10.59 -1.22
CA ALA A 168 7.18 -10.42 -1.08
C ALA A 168 7.98 -11.63 -1.61
N LEU A 169 7.63 -12.11 -2.81
CA LEU A 169 8.30 -13.21 -3.47
C LEU A 169 9.81 -12.92 -3.62
N GLY A 170 10.63 -13.85 -3.14
CA GLY A 170 12.08 -13.73 -3.01
C GLY A 170 12.57 -13.57 -1.57
N ASP A 171 11.82 -12.90 -0.70
CA ASP A 171 12.31 -12.52 0.65
C ASP A 171 12.50 -13.72 1.60
N SER A 172 11.65 -14.76 1.50
CA SER A 172 11.78 -16.00 2.29
C SER A 172 12.63 -17.08 1.63
N SER A 173 12.81 -16.99 0.31
CA SER A 173 13.72 -17.83 -0.49
C SER A 173 13.86 -17.21 -1.87
N ILE A 174 15.08 -16.79 -2.21
CA ILE A 174 15.42 -16.31 -3.55
C ILE A 174 15.27 -17.42 -4.59
N GLU A 175 15.56 -18.67 -4.24
CA GLU A 175 15.42 -19.83 -5.14
C GLU A 175 13.96 -20.00 -5.57
N ASN A 176 13.02 -19.90 -4.62
CA ASN A 176 11.59 -19.87 -4.92
C ASN A 176 11.22 -18.65 -5.79
N GLY A 177 11.79 -17.48 -5.51
CA GLY A 177 11.60 -16.28 -6.32
C GLY A 177 12.04 -16.43 -7.78
N LEU A 178 13.13 -17.13 -8.05
CA LEU A 178 13.65 -17.36 -9.42
C LEU A 178 12.98 -18.56 -10.11
N LYS A 179 12.53 -19.56 -9.33
CA LYS A 179 11.93 -20.81 -9.83
C LYS A 179 10.44 -20.67 -10.11
N TRP A 180 9.66 -20.14 -9.16
CA TRP A 180 8.19 -20.21 -9.20
C TRP A 180 7.58 -19.47 -10.40
N PRO A 181 7.98 -18.24 -10.76
CA PRO A 181 7.33 -17.51 -11.85
C PRO A 181 7.40 -18.18 -13.24
N LYS A 182 8.24 -19.22 -13.38
CA LYS A 182 8.36 -20.08 -14.57
C LYS A 182 8.15 -21.58 -14.30
N SER A 183 7.67 -21.98 -13.12
CA SER A 183 7.44 -23.40 -12.79
C SER A 183 6.08 -23.91 -13.28
N LYS A 184 6.05 -25.17 -13.73
CA LYS A 184 4.80 -25.88 -14.09
C LYS A 184 3.83 -25.97 -12.91
N GLU A 185 4.37 -26.12 -11.70
CA GLU A 185 3.62 -26.20 -10.45
C GLU A 185 2.88 -24.90 -10.12
N PHE A 186 3.58 -23.76 -10.12
CA PHE A 186 2.95 -22.47 -9.82
C PHE A 186 1.97 -22.07 -10.93
N LYS A 187 2.24 -22.44 -12.19
CA LYS A 187 1.27 -22.31 -13.29
C LYS A 187 -0.03 -23.07 -13.00
N ALA A 188 0.06 -24.35 -12.64
CA ALA A 188 -1.12 -25.17 -12.33
C ALA A 188 -1.89 -24.63 -11.10
N VAL A 189 -1.20 -24.08 -10.11
CA VAL A 189 -1.83 -23.38 -8.97
C VAL A 189 -2.57 -22.11 -9.42
N CYS A 190 -1.95 -21.26 -10.25
CA CYS A 190 -2.60 -20.06 -10.80
C CYS A 190 -3.85 -20.43 -11.62
N GLU A 191 -3.76 -21.47 -12.44
CA GLU A 191 -4.90 -22.00 -13.23
C GLU A 191 -6.01 -22.56 -12.33
N THR A 192 -5.67 -23.30 -11.27
CA THR A 192 -6.63 -23.81 -10.27
C THR A 192 -7.36 -22.68 -9.55
N ILE A 193 -6.62 -21.65 -9.13
CA ILE A 193 -7.18 -20.48 -8.45
C ILE A 193 -8.12 -19.71 -9.38
N ARG A 194 -7.71 -19.41 -10.61
CA ARG A 194 -8.56 -18.73 -11.60
C ARG A 194 -9.82 -19.56 -11.93
N LYS A 195 -9.68 -20.88 -12.11
CA LYS A 195 -10.81 -21.80 -12.36
C LYS A 195 -11.80 -21.88 -11.19
N SER A 196 -11.34 -21.69 -9.95
CA SER A 196 -12.23 -21.64 -8.77
C SER A 196 -13.12 -20.39 -8.72
N GLY A 197 -12.80 -19.34 -9.50
CA GLY A 197 -13.50 -18.05 -9.48
C GLY A 197 -13.23 -17.18 -8.23
N LYS A 198 -12.60 -17.74 -7.18
CA LYS A 198 -12.31 -17.09 -5.88
C LYS A 198 -11.28 -15.96 -5.98
N ALA A 199 -10.37 -16.04 -6.95
CA ALA A 199 -9.57 -14.90 -7.41
C ALA A 199 -9.60 -14.86 -8.95
N LYS A 200 -9.77 -13.68 -9.56
CA LYS A 200 -9.85 -13.57 -11.03
C LYS A 200 -8.46 -13.59 -11.68
N LEU A 201 -7.47 -13.01 -11.01
CA LEU A 201 -6.08 -12.90 -11.44
C LEU A 201 -5.13 -13.39 -10.33
N VAL A 202 -3.93 -13.85 -10.72
CA VAL A 202 -2.89 -14.33 -9.80
C VAL A 202 -1.51 -13.79 -10.21
N GLY A 203 -0.71 -13.41 -9.21
CA GLY A 203 0.68 -13.02 -9.41
C GLY A 203 1.48 -12.93 -8.12
N PHE A 204 2.37 -11.94 -8.02
CA PHE A 204 3.14 -11.70 -6.80
C PHE A 204 3.46 -10.22 -6.56
N SER A 205 3.86 -9.89 -5.34
CA SER A 205 4.60 -8.65 -5.05
C SER A 205 6.06 -8.96 -4.71
N THR A 206 6.99 -8.07 -5.05
CA THR A 206 8.40 -8.22 -4.66
C THR A 206 9.12 -6.89 -4.45
N HIS A 207 9.94 -6.83 -3.40
CA HIS A 207 10.91 -5.75 -3.16
C HIS A 207 12.31 -6.31 -2.88
N HIS A 208 12.54 -7.57 -3.22
CA HIS A 208 13.81 -8.26 -3.01
C HIS A 208 14.94 -7.55 -3.80
N PRO A 209 16.20 -7.55 -3.30
CA PRO A 209 17.33 -6.98 -4.05
C PRO A 209 17.47 -7.52 -5.47
N ARG A 210 17.20 -8.82 -5.67
CA ARG A 210 17.22 -9.50 -6.99
C ARG A 210 15.90 -9.44 -7.77
N ARG A 211 15.00 -8.47 -7.50
CA ARG A 211 13.67 -8.38 -8.14
C ARG A 211 13.70 -8.37 -9.66
N ALA A 212 14.75 -7.80 -10.29
CA ALA A 212 14.90 -7.80 -11.74
C ALA A 212 14.86 -9.23 -12.32
N GLU A 213 15.59 -10.16 -11.70
CA GLU A 213 15.64 -11.56 -12.11
C GLU A 213 14.32 -12.30 -11.80
N ILE A 214 13.63 -11.93 -10.72
CA ILE A 214 12.33 -12.49 -10.31
C ILE A 214 11.23 -12.10 -11.32
N ILE A 215 11.18 -10.84 -11.77
CA ILE A 215 10.19 -10.41 -12.78
C ILE A 215 10.58 -10.90 -14.18
N GLN A 216 11.88 -10.98 -14.50
CA GLN A 216 12.37 -11.61 -15.73
C GLN A 216 11.94 -13.10 -15.81
N ALA A 217 12.03 -13.86 -14.72
CA ALA A 217 11.50 -15.22 -14.66
C ALA A 217 9.97 -15.28 -14.88
N ALA A 218 9.22 -14.23 -14.51
CA ALA A 218 7.78 -14.15 -14.77
C ALA A 218 7.48 -13.86 -16.25
N ALA A 219 8.28 -13.02 -16.90
CA ALA A 219 8.21 -12.78 -18.34
C ALA A 219 8.50 -14.07 -19.13
N GLU A 220 9.50 -14.85 -18.72
CA GLU A 220 9.81 -16.17 -19.27
C GLU A 220 8.64 -17.15 -19.13
N GLY A 221 8.07 -17.29 -17.92
CA GLY A 221 6.96 -18.20 -17.63
C GLY A 221 5.63 -17.81 -18.30
N GLY A 222 5.33 -16.52 -18.39
CA GLY A 222 4.22 -15.97 -19.20
C GLY A 222 2.79 -16.26 -18.71
N PHE A 223 2.61 -16.80 -17.49
CA PHE A 223 1.30 -17.14 -16.90
C PHE A 223 0.89 -16.30 -15.68
N VAL A 224 1.78 -15.40 -15.24
CA VAL A 224 1.55 -14.43 -14.16
C VAL A 224 0.79 -13.23 -14.72
N ASP A 225 -0.33 -12.86 -14.08
CA ASP A 225 -1.23 -11.82 -14.61
C ASP A 225 -0.72 -10.41 -14.30
N ALA A 226 -0.19 -10.21 -13.08
CA ALA A 226 0.28 -8.91 -12.60
C ALA A 226 1.42 -9.04 -11.57
N ILE A 227 2.23 -7.98 -11.45
CA ILE A 227 3.33 -7.88 -10.48
C ILE A 227 3.29 -6.51 -9.81
N MET A 228 3.32 -6.49 -8.47
CA MET A 228 3.53 -5.27 -7.67
C MET A 228 4.98 -5.20 -7.20
N LEU A 229 5.78 -4.24 -7.68
CA LEU A 229 7.22 -4.20 -7.38
C LEU A 229 7.72 -2.90 -6.77
N GLN A 230 8.83 -2.99 -6.02
CA GLN A 230 9.60 -1.82 -5.64
C GLN A 230 10.20 -1.15 -6.89
N TYR A 231 9.82 0.10 -7.12
CA TYR A 231 10.06 0.82 -8.36
C TYR A 231 10.50 2.27 -8.12
N SER A 232 11.33 2.79 -9.04
CA SER A 232 11.79 4.18 -9.13
C SER A 232 11.51 4.68 -10.55
N PRO A 233 11.06 5.93 -10.77
CA PRO A 233 10.96 6.50 -12.12
C PRO A 233 12.32 6.92 -12.70
N PHE A 234 13.39 6.80 -11.90
CA PHE A 234 14.76 7.22 -12.23
C PHE A 234 15.67 6.01 -12.47
N LEU A 235 15.21 5.01 -13.22
CA LEU A 235 16.02 3.85 -13.62
C LEU A 235 16.86 4.21 -14.86
N GLU A 236 18.12 3.79 -14.89
CA GLU A 236 18.90 3.85 -16.13
C GLU A 236 18.29 2.93 -17.17
N ALA A 237 18.21 3.38 -18.43
CA ALA A 237 17.58 2.63 -19.53
C ALA A 237 18.17 1.22 -19.70
N ASP A 238 19.50 1.09 -19.57
CA ASP A 238 20.22 -0.18 -19.68
C ASP A 238 20.18 -1.05 -18.41
N SER A 239 19.58 -0.58 -17.31
CA SER A 239 19.57 -1.30 -16.04
C SER A 239 18.85 -2.67 -16.13
N PRO A 240 19.29 -3.69 -15.37
CA PRO A 240 18.63 -5.01 -15.38
C PRO A 240 17.14 -4.93 -15.00
N LEU A 241 16.76 -4.00 -14.12
CA LEU A 241 15.36 -3.81 -13.74
C LEU A 241 14.54 -3.18 -14.86
N ASN A 242 15.08 -2.20 -15.59
CA ASN A 242 14.37 -1.58 -16.72
C ASN A 242 14.12 -2.60 -17.84
N LYS A 243 15.15 -3.38 -18.22
CA LYS A 243 15.03 -4.45 -19.22
C LYS A 243 14.03 -5.54 -18.82
N ALA A 244 13.98 -5.89 -17.54
CA ALA A 244 13.02 -6.86 -17.03
C ALA A 244 11.57 -6.30 -16.95
N LEU A 245 11.40 -4.99 -16.74
CA LEU A 245 10.09 -4.31 -16.87
C LEU A 245 9.60 -4.35 -18.33
N ASP A 246 10.47 -4.10 -19.31
CA ASP A 246 10.15 -4.22 -20.73
C ASP A 246 9.74 -5.66 -21.11
N ALA A 247 10.48 -6.66 -20.63
CA ALA A 247 10.15 -8.07 -20.83
C ALA A 247 8.77 -8.44 -20.23
N CYS A 248 8.43 -7.95 -19.03
CA CYS A 248 7.11 -8.13 -18.44
C CYS A 248 6.00 -7.42 -19.24
N HIS A 249 6.23 -6.17 -19.65
CA HIS A 249 5.26 -5.38 -20.39
C HIS A 249 4.97 -5.96 -21.78
N ALA A 250 6.01 -6.37 -22.52
CA ALA A 250 5.87 -7.05 -23.82
C ALA A 250 5.16 -8.40 -23.74
N ARG A 251 5.18 -9.06 -22.57
CA ARG A 251 4.38 -10.27 -22.27
C ARG A 251 2.96 -9.97 -21.81
N GLY A 252 2.62 -8.69 -21.63
CA GLY A 252 1.31 -8.20 -21.18
C GLY A 252 1.05 -8.42 -19.68
N ILE A 253 2.10 -8.52 -18.86
CA ILE A 253 1.98 -8.62 -17.40
C ILE A 253 1.66 -7.23 -16.84
N GLY A 254 0.62 -7.08 -16.03
CA GLY A 254 0.26 -5.80 -15.42
C GLY A 254 1.26 -5.36 -14.33
N LEU A 255 1.92 -4.22 -14.50
CA LEU A 255 2.94 -3.73 -13.58
C LEU A 255 2.40 -2.64 -12.64
N ILE A 256 2.66 -2.77 -11.34
CA ILE A 256 2.15 -1.89 -10.29
C ILE A 256 3.31 -1.42 -9.40
N SER A 257 3.44 -0.10 -9.21
CA SER A 257 4.50 0.50 -8.40
C SER A 257 4.17 0.41 -6.90
N MET A 258 5.16 0.07 -6.07
CA MET A 258 5.10 0.21 -4.61
C MET A 258 6.43 0.73 -4.02
N LYS A 259 6.39 1.25 -2.78
CA LYS A 259 7.54 1.81 -2.01
C LYS A 259 8.27 3.01 -2.64
N GLN A 260 7.80 3.50 -3.78
CA GLN A 260 8.31 4.61 -4.58
C GLN A 260 8.43 5.95 -3.84
N VAL A 261 7.58 6.16 -2.83
CA VAL A 261 7.44 7.39 -2.01
C VAL A 261 7.85 7.18 -0.54
N ALA A 262 8.32 5.99 -0.18
CA ALA A 262 8.79 5.73 1.18
C ALA A 262 10.07 6.53 1.44
N GLY A 263 10.18 7.18 2.60
CA GLY A 263 11.31 8.07 2.93
C GLY A 263 11.32 9.38 2.13
N PHE A 264 10.23 9.72 1.42
CA PHE A 264 10.08 10.97 0.68
C PHE A 264 8.81 11.71 1.08
N GLY A 265 8.95 12.77 1.88
CA GLY A 265 7.85 13.60 2.34
C GLY A 265 8.19 14.42 3.59
N GLY A 266 7.41 15.46 3.86
CA GLY A 266 7.63 16.39 4.96
C GLY A 266 8.38 17.66 4.55
N GLN A 267 8.26 18.71 5.36
CA GLN A 267 8.59 20.09 4.95
C GLN A 267 10.05 20.30 4.55
N ALA A 268 11.01 19.62 5.21
CA ALA A 268 12.43 19.74 4.86
C ALA A 268 12.74 19.22 3.45
N ILE A 269 12.21 18.03 3.12
CA ILE A 269 12.32 17.44 1.77
C ILE A 269 11.62 18.33 0.75
N TYR A 270 10.41 18.83 1.06
CA TYR A 270 9.68 19.70 0.15
C TYR A 270 10.44 21.02 -0.11
N ASN A 271 11.07 21.62 0.90
CA ASN A 271 11.80 22.87 0.78
C ASN A 271 13.04 22.76 -0.12
N GLU A 272 13.87 21.72 0.01
CA GLU A 272 15.06 21.55 -0.85
C GLU A 272 14.67 21.18 -2.29
N VAL A 273 13.60 20.40 -2.50
CA VAL A 273 13.08 20.17 -3.87
C VAL A 273 12.58 21.47 -4.49
N PHE A 274 11.75 22.25 -3.76
CA PHE A 274 11.25 23.54 -4.25
C PHE A 274 12.34 24.59 -4.51
N LYS A 275 13.48 24.52 -3.81
CA LYS A 275 14.64 25.39 -4.05
C LYS A 275 15.35 25.06 -5.38
N ARG A 276 15.20 23.83 -5.89
CA ARG A 276 15.79 23.35 -7.14
C ARG A 276 14.81 23.28 -8.30
N MET A 277 13.52 23.18 -8.00
CA MET A 277 12.41 23.18 -8.94
C MET A 277 11.31 24.15 -8.48
N PRO A 278 11.55 25.48 -8.54
CA PRO A 278 10.56 26.49 -8.17
C PRO A 278 9.29 26.41 -9.04
N GLU A 279 9.40 25.92 -10.28
CA GLU A 279 8.29 25.78 -11.22
C GLU A 279 7.20 24.82 -10.74
N LEU A 280 7.50 23.96 -9.75
CA LEU A 280 6.49 23.13 -9.10
C LEU A 280 5.49 23.97 -8.28
N LYS A 281 5.96 25.02 -7.58
CA LYS A 281 5.07 25.94 -6.84
C LYS A 281 4.19 26.73 -7.80
N GLU A 282 4.79 27.25 -8.87
CA GLU A 282 4.11 28.04 -9.90
C GLU A 282 2.98 27.25 -10.58
N LYS A 283 3.21 25.95 -10.83
CA LYS A 283 2.22 25.02 -11.39
C LYS A 283 1.24 24.46 -10.36
N GLY A 284 1.38 24.82 -9.08
CA GLY A 284 0.51 24.35 -7.99
C GLY A 284 0.67 22.85 -7.68
N TYR A 285 1.89 22.33 -7.77
CA TYR A 285 2.24 20.93 -7.44
C TYR A 285 3.13 20.83 -6.22
N THR A 286 2.89 19.82 -5.37
CA THR A 286 3.87 19.41 -4.36
C THR A 286 4.96 18.52 -4.97
N PRO A 287 6.15 18.41 -4.36
CA PRO A 287 7.19 17.47 -4.76
C PRO A 287 6.75 16.01 -4.77
N TYR A 288 5.77 15.65 -3.93
CA TYR A 288 5.18 14.31 -3.89
C TYR A 288 4.23 14.08 -5.06
N GLN A 289 3.40 15.08 -5.42
CA GLN A 289 2.59 15.03 -6.63
C GLN A 289 3.48 14.93 -7.89
N ALA A 290 4.60 15.67 -7.94
CA ALA A 290 5.59 15.57 -9.01
C ALA A 290 6.23 14.18 -9.09
N LEU A 291 6.57 13.56 -7.94
CA LEU A 291 7.08 12.18 -7.90
C LEU A 291 6.04 11.15 -8.36
N LEU A 292 4.75 11.36 -8.10
CA LEU A 292 3.69 10.52 -8.67
C LEU A 292 3.56 10.71 -10.19
N HIS A 293 3.65 11.95 -10.69
CA HIS A 293 3.64 12.24 -12.13
C HIS A 293 4.82 11.60 -12.85
N ALA A 294 6.03 11.64 -12.26
CA ALA A 294 7.21 10.98 -12.80
C ALA A 294 7.02 9.45 -12.96
N ILE A 295 6.21 8.82 -12.10
CA ILE A 295 5.97 7.37 -12.12
C ILE A 295 4.84 7.01 -13.10
N TRP A 296 3.80 7.83 -13.19
CA TRP A 296 2.78 7.68 -14.23
C TRP A 296 3.29 8.04 -15.63
N THR A 297 4.41 8.76 -15.76
CA THR A 297 5.11 8.99 -17.03
C THR A 297 5.61 7.68 -17.64
N ASP A 298 5.95 6.67 -16.83
CA ASP A 298 6.17 5.31 -17.31
C ASP A 298 4.82 4.64 -17.63
N GLU A 299 4.52 4.51 -18.91
CA GLU A 299 3.25 3.93 -19.38
C GLU A 299 3.14 2.42 -19.11
N ARG A 300 4.26 1.75 -18.82
CA ARG A 300 4.27 0.33 -18.43
C ARG A 300 3.60 0.13 -17.06
N ILE A 301 3.59 1.16 -16.21
CA ILE A 301 2.99 1.13 -14.86
C ILE A 301 1.49 1.43 -14.95
N ALA A 302 0.67 0.42 -14.68
CA ALA A 302 -0.79 0.54 -14.69
C ALA A 302 -1.35 1.25 -13.43
N SER A 303 -0.72 1.08 -12.27
CA SER A 303 -1.17 1.70 -11.01
C SER A 303 -0.03 1.91 -10.01
N VAL A 304 -0.22 2.85 -9.09
CA VAL A 304 0.74 3.25 -8.06
C VAL A 304 0.11 3.07 -6.68
N CYS A 305 0.70 2.18 -5.86
CA CYS A 305 0.23 1.87 -4.53
C CYS A 305 0.73 2.89 -3.51
N VAL A 306 -0.19 3.60 -2.86
CA VAL A 306 0.12 4.50 -1.76
C VAL A 306 -0.75 4.16 -0.56
N SER A 307 -0.11 3.86 0.58
CA SER A 307 -0.79 3.69 1.86
C SER A 307 -1.11 5.06 2.48
N MET A 308 -2.10 5.76 1.93
CA MET A 308 -2.56 7.08 2.39
C MET A 308 -3.18 6.96 3.79
N ARG A 309 -2.69 7.77 4.75
CA ARG A 309 -2.94 7.60 6.20
C ARG A 309 -3.89 8.64 6.81
N ASN A 310 -4.13 9.74 6.12
CA ASN A 310 -5.05 10.82 6.49
C ASN A 310 -5.81 11.32 5.25
N LEU A 311 -6.77 12.23 5.44
CA LEU A 311 -7.58 12.75 4.33
C LEU A 311 -6.76 13.66 3.39
N ASP A 312 -5.75 14.34 3.93
CA ASP A 312 -4.90 15.28 3.19
C ASP A 312 -4.05 14.54 2.16
N GLN A 313 -3.44 13.40 2.52
CA GLN A 313 -2.73 12.52 1.59
C GLN A 313 -3.66 11.89 0.55
N ILE A 314 -4.92 11.60 0.90
CA ILE A 314 -5.89 11.15 -0.11
C ILE A 314 -6.15 12.28 -1.10
N ASN A 315 -6.38 13.51 -0.64
CA ASN A 315 -6.66 14.66 -1.49
C ASN A 315 -5.46 15.07 -2.36
N GLU A 316 -4.25 15.15 -1.79
CA GLU A 316 -2.99 15.45 -2.50
C GLU A 316 -2.77 14.48 -3.68
N ASN A 317 -2.98 13.18 -3.44
CA ASN A 317 -2.73 12.14 -4.44
C ASN A 317 -3.87 11.97 -5.44
N VAL A 318 -5.12 12.16 -5.01
CA VAL A 318 -6.31 12.23 -5.89
C VAL A 318 -6.20 13.41 -6.84
N GLU A 319 -5.76 14.57 -6.34
CA GLU A 319 -5.48 15.74 -7.16
C GLU A 319 -4.32 15.48 -8.14
N ALA A 320 -3.23 14.84 -7.68
CA ALA A 320 -2.14 14.43 -8.56
C ALA A 320 -2.65 13.56 -9.72
N ALA A 321 -3.47 12.55 -9.43
CA ALA A 321 -4.03 11.67 -10.45
C ALA A 321 -4.98 12.42 -11.41
N ARG A 322 -5.87 13.29 -10.90
CA ARG A 322 -6.78 14.10 -11.73
C ARG A 322 -6.05 15.13 -12.61
N LYS A 323 -4.91 15.66 -12.14
CA LYS A 323 -4.07 16.62 -12.86
C LYS A 323 -2.93 15.98 -13.67
N PHE A 324 -2.79 14.65 -13.68
CA PHE A 324 -1.62 13.96 -14.24
C PHE A 324 -1.27 14.42 -15.66
N ARG A 325 0.01 14.76 -15.86
CA ARG A 325 0.64 14.96 -17.18
C ARG A 325 1.97 14.21 -17.19
N PRO A 326 2.33 13.53 -18.30
CA PRO A 326 3.67 12.99 -18.48
C PRO A 326 4.74 14.08 -18.36
N MET A 327 5.91 13.72 -17.84
CA MET A 327 7.08 14.58 -17.72
C MET A 327 8.06 14.31 -18.88
N ASP A 328 8.75 15.34 -19.35
CA ASP A 328 9.91 15.15 -20.24
C ASP A 328 11.13 14.65 -19.46
N GLN A 329 12.11 14.06 -20.17
CA GLN A 329 13.31 13.50 -19.56
C GLN A 329 14.09 14.56 -18.76
N ALA A 330 14.22 15.78 -19.27
CA ALA A 330 14.92 16.87 -18.57
C ALA A 330 14.25 17.25 -17.24
N SER A 331 12.92 17.12 -17.15
CA SER A 331 12.15 17.34 -15.92
C SER A 331 12.23 16.14 -14.97
N LEU A 332 12.30 14.91 -15.50
CA LEU A 332 12.60 13.71 -14.70
C LEU A 332 13.99 13.80 -14.09
N ASP A 333 14.99 14.25 -14.84
CA ASP A 333 16.38 14.40 -14.38
C ASP A 333 16.52 15.53 -13.35
N ARG A 334 15.88 16.69 -13.57
CA ARG A 334 15.82 17.73 -12.53
C ARG A 334 15.14 17.23 -11.25
N LEU A 335 14.06 16.45 -11.36
CA LEU A 335 13.38 15.88 -10.20
C LEU A 335 14.22 14.80 -9.51
N ARG A 336 14.95 13.97 -10.26
CA ARG A 336 15.91 12.99 -9.74
C ARG A 336 16.92 13.67 -8.81
N GLU A 337 17.59 14.70 -9.31
CA GLU A 337 18.64 15.43 -8.59
C GLU A 337 18.08 16.26 -7.42
N ALA A 338 16.93 16.92 -7.61
CA ALA A 338 16.26 17.64 -6.54
C ALA A 338 15.86 16.69 -5.38
N CYS A 339 15.37 15.49 -5.70
CA CYS A 339 15.02 14.49 -4.71
C CYS A 339 16.24 13.79 -4.08
N ILE A 340 17.40 13.76 -4.74
CA ILE A 340 18.67 13.27 -4.15
C ILE A 340 19.23 14.32 -3.17
N ALA A 341 19.26 15.59 -3.57
CA ALA A 341 19.69 16.69 -2.71
C ALA A 341 18.85 16.83 -1.43
N ALA A 342 17.57 16.46 -1.50
CA ALA A 342 16.67 16.40 -0.35
C ALA A 342 16.99 15.31 0.69
N ARG A 343 18.06 14.50 0.49
CA ARG A 343 18.57 13.48 1.42
C ARG A 343 17.49 12.49 1.90
N PRO A 344 16.87 11.72 1.00
CA PRO A 344 15.84 10.75 1.34
C PRO A 344 16.42 9.62 2.21
N THR A 345 15.58 8.98 3.01
CA THR A 345 15.98 7.92 3.95
C THR A 345 15.85 6.50 3.39
N MET A 346 15.23 6.32 2.22
CA MET A 346 15.05 5.02 1.57
C MET A 346 15.37 5.06 0.07
N CYS A 347 16.01 4.01 -0.43
CA CYS A 347 16.28 3.85 -1.86
C CYS A 347 15.12 3.13 -2.54
N ALA A 348 14.44 3.80 -3.49
CA ALA A 348 13.39 3.22 -4.32
C ALA A 348 13.90 2.20 -5.36
N ASP A 349 15.21 2.15 -5.63
CA ASP A 349 15.89 1.14 -6.47
C ASP A 349 16.93 0.33 -5.68
N CYS A 350 16.53 -0.28 -4.55
CA CYS A 350 17.46 -0.99 -3.67
C CYS A 350 17.79 -2.42 -4.18
N ASP A 351 18.98 -2.65 -4.71
CA ASP A 351 19.48 -3.98 -5.13
C ASP A 351 20.69 -4.49 -4.32
N GLY A 352 20.98 -3.84 -3.19
CA GLY A 352 22.13 -4.13 -2.34
C GLY A 352 23.49 -3.71 -2.89
N ARG A 353 23.57 -2.98 -4.03
CA ARG A 353 24.87 -2.53 -4.58
C ARG A 353 25.65 -1.62 -3.64
N CYS A 354 24.98 -0.91 -2.74
CA CYS A 354 25.61 -0.13 -1.67
C CYS A 354 26.41 -1.01 -0.69
N SER A 355 25.84 -2.11 -0.18
CA SER A 355 26.56 -3.06 0.70
C SER A 355 27.77 -3.68 0.00
N ARG A 356 27.61 -4.09 -1.27
CA ARG A 356 28.70 -4.65 -2.08
C ARG A 356 29.83 -3.65 -2.30
N ALA A 357 29.52 -2.38 -2.57
CA ALA A 357 30.51 -1.33 -2.74
C ALA A 357 31.21 -0.94 -1.42
N ALA A 358 30.49 -1.01 -0.29
CA ALA A 358 31.06 -0.82 1.05
C ALA A 358 31.98 -1.97 1.52
N GLY A 359 32.02 -3.10 0.82
CA GLY A 359 32.75 -4.29 1.26
C GLY A 359 32.12 -5.01 2.46
N THR A 360 30.81 -4.84 2.73
CA THR A 360 30.13 -5.34 3.94
C THR A 360 28.99 -6.32 3.64
N THR A 361 28.77 -7.26 4.56
CA THR A 361 27.56 -8.10 4.63
C THR A 361 26.33 -7.35 5.13
N ALA A 362 26.52 -6.22 5.82
CA ALA A 362 25.43 -5.42 6.38
C ALA A 362 24.43 -5.02 5.29
N ARG A 363 23.14 -5.25 5.56
CA ARG A 363 22.06 -4.96 4.59
C ARG A 363 21.67 -3.49 4.65
N LEU A 364 22.62 -2.60 4.34
CA LEU A 364 22.51 -1.14 4.44
C LEU A 364 21.19 -0.57 3.88
N GLY A 365 20.70 -1.11 2.76
CA GLY A 365 19.43 -0.71 2.16
C GLY A 365 18.17 -1.13 2.95
N ASP A 366 18.24 -2.26 3.68
CA ASP A 366 17.20 -2.70 4.61
C ASP A 366 17.28 -1.97 5.94
N LEU A 367 18.49 -1.73 6.46
CA LEU A 367 18.70 -0.89 7.66
C LEU A 367 18.11 0.52 7.46
N ALA A 368 18.42 1.16 6.33
CA ALA A 368 17.82 2.45 5.94
C ALA A 368 16.29 2.38 5.74
N ARG A 369 15.78 1.28 5.18
CA ARG A 369 14.33 1.00 5.05
C ARG A 369 13.64 0.86 6.41
N PHE A 370 14.27 0.22 7.40
CA PHE A 370 13.70 0.07 8.74
C PHE A 370 13.77 1.37 9.53
N HIS A 371 14.85 2.15 9.42
CA HIS A 371 14.91 3.52 9.94
C HIS A 371 13.78 4.39 9.35
N THR A 372 13.55 4.29 8.03
CA THR A 372 12.42 4.96 7.35
C THR A 372 11.06 4.54 7.92
N TYR A 373 10.88 3.25 8.25
CA TYR A 373 9.65 2.77 8.90
C TYR A 373 9.49 3.31 10.33
N HIS A 374 10.58 3.48 11.08
CA HIS A 374 10.57 4.02 12.43
C HIS A 374 10.24 5.53 12.45
N GLU A 375 10.95 6.34 11.67
CA GLU A 375 10.77 7.81 11.66
C GLU A 375 9.61 8.27 10.78
N HIS A 376 9.70 8.10 9.45
CA HIS A 376 8.75 8.69 8.50
C HIS A 376 7.37 8.02 8.54
N HIS A 377 7.33 6.72 8.85
CA HIS A 377 6.07 5.98 8.96
C HIS A 377 5.56 5.86 10.40
N GLY A 378 6.40 6.08 11.42
CA GLY A 378 6.01 5.93 12.84
C GLY A 378 5.75 4.47 13.26
N TYR A 379 6.08 3.49 12.42
CA TYR A 379 5.85 2.06 12.66
C TYR A 379 6.99 1.46 13.51
N ARG A 380 7.26 2.07 14.68
CA ARG A 380 8.47 1.85 15.48
C ARG A 380 8.67 0.39 15.91
N SER A 381 7.60 -0.27 16.38
CA SER A 381 7.66 -1.69 16.73
C SER A 381 7.95 -2.55 15.49
N VAL A 382 7.29 -2.28 14.36
CA VAL A 382 7.50 -3.01 13.09
C VAL A 382 8.91 -2.82 12.55
N ALA A 383 9.52 -1.64 12.73
CA ALA A 383 10.91 -1.42 12.37
C ALA A 383 11.87 -2.27 13.20
N ARG A 384 11.62 -2.41 14.52
CA ARG A 384 12.37 -3.28 15.43
C ARG A 384 12.14 -4.76 15.15
N GLU A 385 10.88 -5.17 14.94
CA GLU A 385 10.51 -6.52 14.49
C GLU A 385 11.32 -6.93 13.25
N ARG A 386 11.42 -6.04 12.25
CA ARG A 386 12.17 -6.32 10.99
C ARG A 386 13.69 -6.21 11.13
N TYR A 387 14.20 -5.37 12.01
CA TYR A 387 15.63 -5.35 12.36
C TYR A 387 16.03 -6.63 13.11
N ALA A 388 15.16 -7.12 14.00
CA ALA A 388 15.36 -8.36 14.75
C ALA A 388 15.33 -9.64 13.89
N GLU A 389 14.72 -9.59 12.69
CA GLU A 389 14.74 -10.68 11.70
C GLU A 389 16.09 -10.85 10.98
N LEU A 390 16.98 -9.84 11.00
CA LEU A 390 18.31 -9.92 10.37
C LEU A 390 19.30 -10.68 11.27
N SER A 391 20.30 -11.35 10.68
CA SER A 391 21.44 -11.89 11.46
C SER A 391 22.32 -10.77 12.05
N PRO A 392 23.20 -11.03 13.04
CA PRO A 392 24.17 -10.05 13.52
C PRO A 392 25.04 -9.45 12.40
N GLU A 393 25.49 -10.29 11.47
CA GLU A 393 26.37 -9.94 10.35
C GLU A 393 25.63 -9.18 9.23
N GLU A 394 24.29 -9.31 9.16
CA GLU A 394 23.43 -8.49 8.31
C GLU A 394 23.13 -7.11 8.92
N ARG A 395 23.39 -6.91 10.23
CA ARG A 395 23.23 -5.63 10.94
C ARG A 395 24.56 -4.87 11.06
N ASP A 396 25.66 -5.57 11.34
CA ASP A 396 26.95 -4.97 11.65
C ASP A 396 27.60 -4.30 10.43
N TRP A 397 27.48 -2.97 10.39
CA TRP A 397 28.08 -2.11 9.36
C TRP A 397 29.49 -1.60 9.73
N THR A 398 30.10 -2.12 10.80
CA THR A 398 31.45 -1.72 11.23
C THR A 398 32.47 -1.93 10.11
N GLY A 399 33.28 -0.90 9.84
CA GLY A 399 34.31 -0.93 8.79
C GLY A 399 33.79 -0.78 7.35
N ALA A 400 32.48 -0.66 7.13
CA ALA A 400 31.89 -0.45 5.80
C ALA A 400 32.33 0.90 5.19
N ASP A 401 32.76 0.90 3.91
CA ASP A 401 33.00 2.14 3.18
C ASP A 401 31.67 2.83 2.82
N LEU A 402 31.24 3.74 3.70
CA LEU A 402 29.99 4.49 3.54
C LEU A 402 30.04 5.51 2.38
N ILE A 403 31.23 5.88 1.88
CA ILE A 403 31.39 6.74 0.70
C ILE A 403 31.14 5.89 -0.55
N ALA A 404 31.77 4.72 -0.67
CA ALA A 404 31.50 3.78 -1.76
C ALA A 404 30.04 3.30 -1.76
N ALA A 405 29.45 3.03 -0.59
CA ALA A 405 28.03 2.70 -0.47
C ALA A 405 27.12 3.84 -0.93
N ARG A 406 27.42 5.09 -0.54
CA ARG A 406 26.70 6.29 -1.00
C ARG A 406 26.79 6.41 -2.52
N GLU A 407 27.98 6.33 -3.08
CA GLU A 407 28.20 6.57 -4.50
C GLU A 407 27.63 5.48 -5.40
N ALA A 408 27.67 4.21 -4.96
CA ALA A 408 26.98 3.12 -5.63
C ALA A 408 25.44 3.22 -5.52
N CYS A 409 24.89 3.91 -4.52
CA CYS A 409 23.44 3.96 -4.31
C CYS A 409 22.73 4.84 -5.37
N PRO A 410 21.70 4.33 -6.09
CA PRO A 410 20.93 5.12 -7.07
C PRO A 410 20.24 6.38 -6.52
N ARG A 411 20.12 6.48 -5.19
CA ARG A 411 19.52 7.62 -4.48
C ARG A 411 20.51 8.37 -3.58
N LYS A 412 21.82 8.05 -3.68
CA LYS A 412 22.92 8.62 -2.89
C LYS A 412 22.55 8.83 -1.41
N LEU A 413 22.00 7.79 -0.77
CA LEU A 413 21.58 7.86 0.63
C LEU A 413 22.76 8.25 1.51
N ASP A 414 22.51 9.08 2.53
CA ASP A 414 23.54 9.42 3.51
C ASP A 414 23.60 8.34 4.60
N PHE A 415 24.31 7.25 4.31
CA PHE A 415 24.49 6.14 5.23
C PHE A 415 25.20 6.57 6.52
N ALA A 416 26.16 7.50 6.46
CA ALA A 416 26.83 8.04 7.64
C ALA A 416 25.87 8.81 8.58
N SER A 417 24.85 9.45 8.02
CA SER A 417 23.77 10.10 8.77
C SER A 417 22.66 9.14 9.22
N ILE A 418 22.44 8.03 8.52
CA ILE A 418 21.32 7.10 8.76
C ILE A 418 21.69 5.96 9.72
N LEU A 419 22.85 5.32 9.54
CA LEU A 419 23.21 4.11 10.29
C LEU A 419 23.37 4.35 11.82
N PRO A 420 23.97 5.45 12.30
CA PRO A 420 23.97 5.77 13.74
C PRO A 420 22.58 6.07 14.34
N GLN A 421 21.53 6.18 13.52
CA GLN A 421 20.13 6.25 13.94
C GLN A 421 19.41 4.89 13.82
N VAL A 422 19.91 3.97 13.00
CA VAL A 422 19.50 2.55 13.00
C VAL A 422 19.87 1.96 14.36
N ASP A 423 21.15 2.01 14.72
CA ASP A 423 21.66 1.39 15.96
C ASP A 423 20.97 1.98 17.21
N ARG A 424 20.76 3.29 17.24
CA ARG A 424 20.12 4.00 18.35
C ARG A 424 18.64 3.68 18.51
N ASN A 425 17.91 3.50 17.40
CA ASN A 425 16.45 3.47 17.43
C ASN A 425 15.87 2.06 17.22
N LEU A 426 16.64 1.12 16.67
CA LEU A 426 16.18 -0.22 16.28
C LEU A 426 16.79 -1.39 17.06
N ALA A 427 17.94 -1.21 17.71
CA ALA A 427 18.57 -2.23 18.55
C ALA A 427 17.83 -2.47 19.88
#